data_AF-A0A257GMZ7-F1
#
_entry.id   AF-A0A257GMZ7-F1
#
_cell.length_a   1.000
_cell.length_b   1.000
_cell.length_c   1.000
_cell.angle_alpha   90.00
_cell.angle_beta   90.00
_cell.angle_gamma   90.00
#
_symmetry.space_group_name_H-M   'P 1'
#
loop_
_entity.id
_entity.type
_entity.pdbx_description
1 polymer ?
#
loop_
_entity_poly.entity_id
_entity_poly.type
_entity_poly.pdbx_seq_one_letter_code
_entity_poly.pdbx_strand_id
1 'polypeptide(L)'
;MLNWLKRHSEALEGLGGLATAFATVTALIVIPYQIGQSDRIQRDQTAREIYREFLNLTVQKPELANADFCALKDPKEQTAYAAYVEYLLYTSEQMIDTSPDWRAPMASYLEDHMVYLCSEGVWDAQSPDIKDLVAELALSCEAEQACK
;
A
#
# COMPACT_ATOMS: atom_id res chain seq x y z
N MET A 1 -35.97 24.79 -46.11
CA MET A 1 -35.18 24.29 -44.96
C MET A 1 -34.88 25.38 -43.94
N LEU A 2 -34.20 26.48 -44.27
CA LEU A 2 -33.92 27.57 -43.29
C LEU A 2 -35.16 28.16 -42.60
N ASN A 3 -36.25 28.38 -43.34
CA ASN A 3 -37.50 28.92 -42.75
C ASN A 3 -38.21 27.93 -41.80
N TRP A 4 -37.97 26.62 -41.93
CA TRP A 4 -38.54 25.62 -41.03
C TRP A 4 -37.73 25.54 -39.73
N LEU A 5 -36.39 25.55 -39.84
CA LEU A 5 -35.47 25.61 -38.70
C LEU A 5 -35.69 26.88 -37.87
N LYS A 6 -35.86 28.06 -38.50
CA LYS A 6 -36.16 29.31 -37.80
C LYS A 6 -37.50 29.33 -37.06
N ARG A 7 -38.47 28.51 -37.49
CA ARG A 7 -39.79 28.41 -36.81
C ARG A 7 -39.76 27.47 -35.61
N HIS A 8 -38.83 26.51 -35.59
CA HIS A 8 -38.70 25.51 -34.53
C HIS A 8 -37.41 25.67 -33.71
N SER A 9 -36.67 26.77 -33.91
CA SER A 9 -35.34 26.98 -33.32
C SER A 9 -35.40 26.99 -31.80
N GLU A 10 -36.44 27.57 -31.22
CA GLU A 10 -36.63 27.67 -29.77
C GLU A 10 -36.87 26.28 -29.12
N ALA A 11 -37.64 25.42 -29.79
CA ALA A 11 -37.86 24.04 -29.36
C ALA A 11 -36.60 23.17 -29.51
N LEU A 12 -35.85 23.36 -30.60
CA LEU A 12 -34.58 22.67 -30.84
C LEU A 12 -33.50 23.10 -29.83
N GLU A 13 -33.46 24.39 -29.49
CA GLU A 13 -32.55 24.95 -28.49
C GLU A 13 -32.88 24.43 -27.09
N GLY A 14 -34.17 24.39 -26.71
CA GLY A 14 -34.61 23.78 -25.46
C GLY A 14 -34.27 22.30 -25.34
N LEU A 15 -34.46 21.52 -26.41
CA LEU A 15 -34.06 20.11 -26.45
C LEU A 15 -32.54 19.93 -26.36
N GLY A 16 -31.77 20.79 -27.02
CA GLY A 16 -30.31 20.82 -26.90
C GLY A 16 -29.86 21.11 -25.47
N GLY A 17 -30.46 22.13 -24.82
CA GLY A 17 -30.18 22.46 -23.43
C GLY A 17 -30.51 21.34 -22.46
N LEU A 18 -31.65 20.66 -22.64
CA LEU A 18 -32.02 19.47 -21.83
C LEU A 18 -31.04 18.31 -22.04
N ALA A 19 -30.63 18.06 -23.29
CA ALA A 19 -29.65 17.02 -23.60
C ALA A 19 -28.28 17.32 -22.98
N THR A 20 -27.81 18.58 -23.06
CA THR A 20 -26.57 19.01 -22.42
C THR A 20 -26.67 18.91 -20.90
N ALA A 21 -27.76 19.37 -20.29
CA ALA A 21 -27.96 19.27 -18.84
C ALA A 21 -27.94 17.80 -18.37
N PHE A 22 -28.59 16.90 -19.10
CA PHE A 22 -28.56 15.47 -18.81
C PHE A 22 -27.15 14.88 -18.96
N ALA A 23 -26.43 15.24 -20.01
CA ALA A 23 -25.05 14.82 -20.21
C ALA A 23 -24.14 15.32 -19.07
N THR A 24 -24.29 16.56 -18.62
CA THR A 24 -23.52 17.13 -17.50
C THR A 24 -23.81 16.39 -16.20
N VAL A 25 -25.08 16.13 -15.87
CA VAL A 25 -25.43 15.36 -14.66
C VAL A 25 -24.86 13.94 -14.72
N THR A 26 -24.94 13.30 -15.90
CA THR A 26 -24.35 11.97 -16.09
C THR A 26 -22.84 11.99 -15.90
N ALA A 27 -22.15 12.97 -16.47
CA ALA A 27 -20.70 13.13 -16.33
C ALA A 27 -20.28 13.33 -14.85
N LEU A 28 -21.04 14.12 -14.08
CA LEU A 28 -20.78 14.32 -12.65
C LEU A 28 -20.91 13.05 -11.81
N ILE A 29 -21.64 12.04 -12.27
CA ILE A 29 -21.77 10.75 -11.57
C ILE A 29 -20.72 9.76 -12.06
N VAL A 30 -20.53 9.66 -13.38
CA VAL A 30 -19.65 8.66 -14.00
C VAL A 30 -18.18 8.96 -13.74
N ILE A 31 -17.76 10.23 -13.80
CA ILE A 31 -16.35 10.61 -13.64
C ILE A 31 -15.82 10.26 -12.24
N PRO A 32 -16.47 10.66 -11.11
CA PRO A 32 -16.00 10.28 -9.79
C PRO A 32 -16.01 8.77 -9.56
N TYR A 33 -17.02 8.07 -10.09
CA TYR A 33 -17.06 6.61 -10.02
C TYR A 33 -15.86 5.97 -10.73
N GLN A 34 -15.54 6.44 -11.95
CA GLN A 34 -14.40 5.94 -12.71
C GLN A 34 -13.08 6.22 -12.00
N ILE A 35 -12.88 7.44 -11.48
CA ILE A 35 -11.69 7.81 -10.71
C ILE A 35 -11.54 6.88 -9.50
N GLY A 36 -12.61 6.69 -8.71
CA GLY A 36 -12.54 5.83 -7.53
C GLY A 36 -12.21 4.35 -7.86
N GLN A 37 -12.66 3.84 -9.00
CA GLN A 37 -12.26 2.49 -9.45
C GLN A 37 -10.81 2.45 -9.94
N SER A 38 -10.38 3.46 -10.71
CA SER A 38 -9.00 3.59 -11.16
C SER A 38 -8.02 3.69 -10.00
N ASP A 39 -8.34 4.48 -8.98
CA ASP A 39 -7.51 4.64 -7.79
C ASP A 39 -7.33 3.30 -7.06
N ARG A 40 -8.41 2.52 -6.89
CA ARG A 40 -8.33 1.18 -6.25
C ARG A 40 -7.44 0.23 -7.04
N ILE A 41 -7.60 0.19 -8.36
CA ILE A 41 -6.78 -0.67 -9.24
C ILE A 41 -5.32 -0.22 -9.19
N GLN A 42 -5.08 1.10 -9.21
CA GLN A 42 -3.73 1.65 -9.15
C GLN A 42 -3.05 1.32 -7.83
N ARG A 43 -3.74 1.41 -6.69
CA ARG A 43 -3.20 1.01 -5.38
C ARG A 43 -2.81 -0.47 -5.33
N ASP A 44 -3.65 -1.38 -5.83
CA ASP A 44 -3.31 -2.82 -5.90
C ASP A 44 -2.10 -3.07 -6.82
N GLN A 45 -2.03 -2.40 -7.96
CA GLN A 45 -0.90 -2.53 -8.88
C GLN A 45 0.41 -2.03 -8.25
N THR A 46 0.38 -0.87 -7.60
CA THR A 46 1.53 -0.30 -6.90
C THR A 46 1.99 -1.19 -5.74
N ALA A 47 1.07 -1.70 -4.91
CA ALA A 47 1.43 -2.61 -3.82
C ALA A 47 2.10 -3.89 -4.35
N ARG A 48 1.56 -4.48 -5.42
CA ARG A 48 2.17 -5.65 -6.08
C ARG A 48 3.53 -5.36 -6.69
N GLU A 49 3.77 -4.14 -7.17
CA GLU A 49 5.08 -3.72 -7.68
C GLU A 49 6.10 -3.62 -6.55
N ILE A 50 5.75 -2.97 -5.44
CA ILE A 50 6.57 -2.88 -4.22
C ILE A 50 6.92 -4.29 -3.72
N TYR A 51 5.93 -5.19 -3.65
CA TYR A 51 6.16 -6.57 -3.24
C TYR A 51 7.11 -7.32 -4.18
N ARG A 52 7.00 -7.14 -5.50
CA ARG A 52 7.95 -7.74 -6.45
C ARG A 52 9.36 -7.19 -6.26
N GLU A 53 9.50 -5.89 -5.98
CA GLU A 53 10.78 -5.28 -5.68
C GLU A 53 11.38 -5.83 -4.37
N PHE A 54 10.56 -5.99 -3.32
CA PHE A 54 10.97 -6.65 -2.07
C PHE A 54 11.44 -8.08 -2.33
N LEU A 55 10.68 -8.89 -3.09
CA LEU A 55 11.11 -10.23 -3.45
C LEU A 55 12.40 -10.23 -4.26
N ASN A 56 12.55 -9.30 -5.19
CA ASN A 56 13.77 -9.16 -5.99
C ASN A 56 14.99 -8.79 -5.12
N LEU A 57 14.81 -7.89 -4.15
CA LEU A 57 15.83 -7.55 -3.16
C LEU A 57 16.20 -8.79 -2.34
N THR A 58 15.20 -9.51 -1.84
CA THR A 58 15.35 -10.74 -1.04
C THR A 58 16.11 -11.82 -1.80
N VAL A 59 15.80 -12.03 -3.09
CA VAL A 59 16.50 -13.00 -3.94
C VAL A 59 17.94 -12.57 -4.21
N GLN A 60 18.21 -11.28 -4.37
CA GLN A 60 19.57 -10.75 -4.57
C GLN A 60 20.40 -10.71 -3.28
N LYS A 61 19.73 -10.61 -2.13
CA LYS A 61 20.31 -10.46 -0.80
C LYS A 61 19.72 -11.45 0.21
N PRO A 62 19.78 -12.77 -0.05
CA PRO A 62 19.21 -13.78 0.83
C PRO A 62 19.86 -13.78 2.23
N GLU A 63 21.07 -13.23 2.35
CA GLU A 63 21.77 -13.05 3.61
C GLU A 63 21.02 -12.10 4.56
N LEU A 64 20.28 -11.11 4.06
CA LEU A 64 19.51 -10.18 4.89
C LEU A 64 18.21 -10.81 5.39
N ALA A 65 17.61 -11.68 4.58
CA ALA A 65 16.37 -12.38 4.94
C ALA A 65 16.58 -13.42 6.04
N ASN A 66 17.76 -14.04 6.11
CA ASN A 66 18.08 -15.09 7.09
C ASN A 66 19.17 -14.65 8.08
N ALA A 67 19.45 -13.35 8.19
CA ALA A 67 20.51 -12.85 9.06
C ALA A 67 20.12 -12.97 10.54
N ASP A 68 21.03 -13.52 11.33
CA ASP A 68 21.00 -13.43 12.79
C ASP A 68 21.44 -12.02 13.20
N PHE A 69 20.46 -11.16 13.49
CA PHE A 69 20.70 -9.77 13.88
C PHE A 69 21.67 -9.65 15.07
N CYS A 70 21.63 -10.57 16.02
CA CYS A 70 22.48 -10.53 17.21
C CYS A 70 23.93 -10.91 16.93
N ALA A 71 24.18 -11.65 15.85
CA ALA A 71 25.51 -12.01 15.40
C ALA A 71 26.16 -10.92 14.50
N LEU A 72 25.38 -9.96 13.99
CA LEU A 72 25.90 -8.89 13.13
C LEU A 72 26.78 -7.91 13.94
N LYS A 73 28.05 -7.80 13.55
CA LYS A 73 29.03 -6.92 14.22
C LYS A 73 29.48 -5.74 13.37
N ASP A 74 29.37 -5.83 12.04
CA ASP A 74 29.71 -4.73 11.14
C ASP A 74 28.55 -3.71 11.12
N PRO A 75 28.80 -2.43 11.47
CA PRO A 75 27.79 -1.37 11.40
C PRO A 75 27.15 -1.24 10.01
N LYS A 76 27.88 -1.55 8.94
CA LYS A 76 27.36 -1.51 7.57
C LYS A 76 26.33 -2.61 7.33
N GLU A 77 26.58 -3.82 7.84
CA GLU A 77 25.66 -4.95 7.73
C GLU A 77 24.41 -4.72 8.58
N GLN A 78 24.57 -4.18 9.79
CA GLN A 78 23.45 -3.78 10.65
C GLN A 78 22.56 -2.73 9.97
N THR A 79 23.17 -1.73 9.32
CA THR A 79 22.42 -0.70 8.58
C THR A 79 21.66 -1.29 7.39
N ALA A 80 22.30 -2.19 6.63
CA ALA A 80 21.66 -2.86 5.49
C ALA A 80 20.50 -3.76 5.93
N TYR A 81 20.67 -4.47 7.05
CA TYR A 81 19.62 -5.28 7.65
C TYR A 81 18.44 -4.44 8.14
N ALA A 82 18.72 -3.35 8.88
CA ALA A 82 17.68 -2.43 9.35
C ALA A 82 16.83 -1.88 8.19
N ALA A 83 17.49 -1.42 7.11
CA ALA A 83 16.81 -0.91 5.92
C ALA A 83 15.99 -2.01 5.20
N TYR A 84 16.48 -3.26 5.20
CA TYR A 84 15.74 -4.39 4.65
C TYR A 84 14.45 -4.67 5.45
N VAL A 85 14.52 -4.72 6.78
CA VAL A 85 13.34 -4.94 7.63
C VAL A 85 12.36 -3.76 7.56
N GLU A 86 12.86 -2.54 7.47
CA GLU A 86 12.01 -1.35 7.23
C GLU A 86 11.26 -1.45 5.90
N TYR A 87 11.94 -1.90 4.84
CA TYR A 87 11.30 -2.11 3.54
C TYR A 87 10.26 -3.25 3.56
N LEU A 88 10.50 -4.30 4.34
CA LEU A 88 9.53 -5.37 4.59
C LEU A 88 8.29 -4.85 5.35
N LEU A 89 8.47 -4.04 6.39
CA LEU A 89 7.35 -3.42 7.12
C LEU A 89 6.50 -2.56 6.20
N TYR A 90 7.13 -1.67 5.44
CA TYR A 90 6.43 -0.84 4.47
C TYR A 90 5.69 -1.67 3.42
N THR A 91 6.35 -2.71 2.88
CA THR A 91 5.71 -3.64 1.93
C THR A 91 4.49 -4.31 2.57
N SER A 92 4.60 -4.73 3.83
CA SER A 92 3.53 -5.40 4.56
C SER A 92 2.31 -4.50 4.72
N GLU A 93 2.50 -3.24 5.12
CA GLU A 93 1.43 -2.23 5.21
C GLU A 93 0.71 -2.10 3.87
N GLN A 94 1.44 -1.85 2.79
CA GLN A 94 0.85 -1.65 1.47
C GLN A 94 0.06 -2.89 1.00
N MET A 95 0.58 -4.08 1.25
CA MET A 95 -0.09 -5.32 0.83
C MET A 95 -1.36 -5.59 1.64
N ILE A 96 -1.33 -5.40 2.96
CA ILE A 96 -2.49 -5.62 3.84
C ILE A 96 -3.60 -4.60 3.54
N ASP A 97 -3.23 -3.36 3.23
CA ASP A 97 -4.18 -2.31 2.82
C ASP A 97 -4.96 -2.66 1.54
N THR A 98 -4.39 -3.51 0.67
CA THR A 98 -5.05 -3.95 -0.56
C THR A 98 -5.95 -5.18 -0.36
N SER A 99 -5.54 -6.11 0.50
CA SER A 99 -6.36 -7.27 0.88
C SER A 99 -5.94 -7.87 2.23
N PRO A 100 -6.90 -8.23 3.10
CA PRO A 100 -6.62 -8.91 4.37
C PRO A 100 -5.96 -10.28 4.22
N ASP A 101 -6.03 -10.90 3.03
CA ASP A 101 -5.41 -12.20 2.76
C ASP A 101 -3.87 -12.15 2.85
N TRP A 102 -3.28 -10.95 2.74
CA TRP A 102 -1.83 -10.75 2.85
C TRP A 102 -1.31 -10.76 4.28
N ARG A 103 -2.19 -10.72 5.29
CA ARG A 103 -1.77 -10.74 6.70
C ARG A 103 -0.89 -11.96 7.02
N ALA A 104 -1.33 -13.16 6.67
CA ALA A 104 -0.60 -14.38 7.00
C ALA A 104 0.78 -14.47 6.28
N PRO A 105 0.90 -14.21 4.96
CA PRO A 105 2.20 -14.16 4.30
C PRO A 105 3.14 -13.10 4.88
N MET A 106 2.64 -11.90 5.15
CA MET A 106 3.47 -10.81 5.68
C MET A 106 3.90 -11.07 7.13
N ALA A 107 3.02 -11.62 7.97
CA ALA A 107 3.34 -12.07 9.31
C ALA A 107 4.48 -13.10 9.30
N SER A 108 4.42 -14.08 8.40
CA SER A 108 5.47 -15.10 8.29
C SER A 108 6.85 -14.51 7.94
N TYR A 109 6.92 -13.46 7.11
CA TYR A 109 8.19 -12.80 6.83
C TYR A 109 8.68 -11.98 8.04
N LEU A 110 7.77 -11.28 8.72
CA LEU A 110 8.13 -10.44 9.86
C LEU A 110 8.53 -11.26 11.10
N GLU A 111 7.98 -12.46 11.26
CA GLU A 111 8.30 -13.38 12.36
C GLU A 111 9.82 -13.66 12.45
N ASP A 112 10.46 -13.89 11.29
CA ASP A 112 11.91 -14.13 11.19
C ASP A 112 12.76 -12.93 11.66
N HIS A 113 12.17 -11.73 11.71
CA HIS A 113 12.83 -10.48 12.06
C HIS A 113 12.40 -9.93 13.43
N MET A 114 11.58 -10.65 14.18
CA MET A 114 11.04 -10.19 15.46
C MET A 114 12.12 -9.89 16.50
N VAL A 115 13.26 -10.57 16.45
CA VAL A 115 14.42 -10.27 17.31
C VAL A 115 14.88 -8.81 17.12
N TYR A 116 14.97 -8.35 15.88
CA TYR A 116 15.33 -6.95 15.60
C TYR A 116 14.19 -6.00 15.93
N LEU A 117 12.97 -6.31 15.52
CA LEU A 117 11.81 -5.46 15.74
C LEU A 117 11.56 -5.21 17.23
N CYS A 118 11.81 -6.21 18.07
CA CYS A 118 11.67 -6.13 19.53
C CYS A 118 12.90 -5.61 20.27
N SER A 119 13.95 -5.18 19.56
CA SER A 119 15.12 -4.57 20.19
C SER A 119 14.80 -3.18 20.75
N GLU A 120 15.41 -2.85 21.90
CA GLU A 120 15.22 -1.57 22.59
C GLU A 120 15.60 -0.40 21.67
N GLY A 121 14.75 0.63 21.61
CA GLY A 121 14.95 1.78 20.73
C GLY A 121 14.42 1.61 19.30
N VAL A 122 14.43 0.41 18.71
CA VAL A 122 13.77 0.15 17.41
C VAL A 122 12.27 0.08 17.59
N TRP A 123 11.81 -0.75 18.53
CA TRP A 123 10.39 -0.89 18.84
C TRP A 123 9.76 0.43 19.31
N ASP A 124 10.48 1.17 20.14
CA ASP A 124 9.99 2.45 20.68
C ASP A 124 9.96 3.56 19.63
N ALA A 125 10.85 3.52 18.64
CA ALA A 125 10.92 4.50 17.55
C ALA A 125 9.92 4.24 16.42
N GLN A 126 9.27 3.08 16.38
CA GLN A 126 8.25 2.78 15.36
C GLN A 126 6.99 3.64 15.55
N SER A 127 6.40 4.06 14.42
CA SER A 127 5.15 4.82 14.41
C SER A 127 4.01 4.00 15.05
N PRO A 128 2.96 4.66 15.58
CA PRO A 128 1.76 3.97 16.07
C PRO A 128 1.18 3.01 15.03
N ASP A 129 1.21 3.39 13.76
CA ASP A 129 0.68 2.60 12.64
C ASP A 129 1.41 1.25 12.49
N ILE A 130 2.73 1.22 12.69
CA ILE A 130 3.52 -0.02 12.66
C ILE A 130 3.23 -0.88 13.90
N LYS A 131 3.05 -0.27 15.08
CA LYS A 131 2.68 -1.02 16.30
C LYS A 131 1.30 -1.66 16.15
N ASP A 132 0.37 -0.95 15.54
CA ASP A 132 -0.96 -1.45 15.21
C ASP A 132 -0.88 -2.57 14.17
N LEU A 133 -0.03 -2.45 13.15
CA LEU A 133 0.24 -3.51 12.18
C LEU A 133 0.79 -4.78 12.85
N VAL A 134 1.84 -4.66 13.68
CA VAL A 134 2.46 -5.81 14.34
C VAL A 134 1.46 -6.49 15.29
N ALA A 135 0.64 -5.70 15.99
CA ALA A 135 -0.46 -6.21 16.81
C ALA A 135 -1.57 -6.88 15.98
N GLU A 136 -1.94 -6.30 14.82
CA GLU A 136 -2.91 -6.85 13.87
C GLU A 136 -2.44 -8.20 13.30
N LEU A 137 -1.13 -8.36 13.14
CA LEU A 137 -0.50 -9.61 12.72
C LEU A 137 -0.30 -10.61 13.87
N ALA A 138 -0.80 -10.31 15.07
CA ALA A 138 -0.66 -11.13 16.28
C ALA A 138 0.80 -11.44 16.65
N LEU A 139 1.72 -10.56 16.25
CA LEU A 139 3.13 -10.62 16.62
C LEU A 139 3.31 -9.84 17.92
N SER A 140 4.04 -10.43 18.88
CA SER A 140 4.29 -9.79 20.18
C SER A 140 5.75 -9.95 20.59
N CYS A 141 6.32 -8.90 21.16
CA CYS A 141 7.63 -8.97 21.78
C CYS A 141 7.53 -9.67 23.14
N GLU A 142 8.14 -10.85 23.27
CA GLU A 142 8.42 -11.42 24.59
C GLU A 142 9.57 -10.62 25.23
N ALA A 143 9.40 -10.23 26.49
CA ALA A 143 10.17 -9.18 27.16
C ALA A 143 11.65 -9.52 27.47
N GLU A 144 12.21 -10.62 26.98
CA GLU A 144 13.49 -11.13 27.46
C GLU A 144 14.61 -11.10 26.41
N GLN A 145 15.11 -9.88 26.20
CA GLN A 145 16.42 -9.52 25.62
C GLN A 145 16.73 -10.16 24.26
N ALA A 146 16.29 -9.47 23.21
CA ALA A 146 16.52 -9.82 21.81
C ALA A 146 17.97 -10.23 21.51
N CYS A 147 18.97 -9.54 22.07
CA CYS A 147 20.38 -9.90 21.92
C CYS A 147 21.11 -9.76 23.27
N LYS A 148 21.31 -10.87 23.97
CA LYS A 148 22.15 -10.98 25.19
C LYS A 148 23.53 -11.54 24.87
#